data_AF-A0A7V9FYV6-F1
#
_entry.id   AF-A0A7V9FYV6-F1
#
_cell.length_a   1.000
_cell.length_b   1.000
_cell.length_c   1.000
_cell.angle_alpha   90.00
_cell.angle_beta   90.00
_cell.angle_gamma   90.00
#
_symmetry.space_group_name_H-M   'P 1'
#
loop_
_entity.id
_entity.type
_entity.pdbx_description
1 polymer ?
#
loop_
_entity_poly.entity_id
_entity_poly.type
_entity_poly.pdbx_seq_one_letter_code
_entity_poly.pdbx_strand_id
1 'polypeptide(L)' 'MREFLSGNDVPFEDRNIRGSEAARAELAERTNELVVPQLFWGSRHVVGFDPEALTEVVQAYRASTA' A
#
# COMPACT_ATOMS: atom_id res chain seq x y z
N MET A 1 8.38 -1.12 2.04
CA MET A 1 7.23 -0.62 1.24
C MET A 1 7.20 0.90 1.19
N ARG A 2 7.01 1.61 2.32
CA ARG A 2 7.09 3.09 2.36
C ARG A 2 8.35 3.65 1.70
N GLU A 3 9.53 3.15 2.09
CA GLU A 3 10.81 3.55 1.51
C GLU A 3 10.91 3.29 0.01
N PHE A 4 10.32 2.19 -0.47
CA PHE A 4 10.29 1.85 -1.90
C PHE A 4 9.43 2.84 -2.69
N LEU A 5 8.26 3.21 -2.16
CA LEU A 5 7.38 4.19 -2.79
C LEU A 5 8.01 5.59 -2.78
N SER A 6 8.58 6.01 -1.63
CA SER A 6 9.33 7.27 -1.52
C SER A 6 10.50 7.33 -2.50
N GLY A 7 11.30 6.27 -2.61
CA GLY A 7 12.45 6.22 -3.53
C GLY A 7 12.06 6.17 -5.02
N ASN A 8 10.79 6.00 -5.35
CA ASN A 8 10.26 6.04 -6.71
C ASN A 8 9.41 7.29 -7.00
N ASP A 9 9.41 8.26 -6.09
CA ASP A 9 8.62 9.50 -6.15
C ASP A 9 7.11 9.25 -6.27
N VAL A 10 6.62 8.16 -5.65
CA VAL A 10 5.20 7.84 -5.60
C VAL A 10 4.62 8.38 -4.28
N PRO A 11 3.68 9.34 -4.32
CA PRO A 11 3.00 9.81 -3.12
C PRO A 11 2.12 8.71 -2.54
N PHE A 12 2.07 8.60 -1.21
CA PHE A 12 1.22 7.66 -0.50
C PHE A 12 0.72 8.23 0.81
N GLU A 13 -0.40 7.71 1.29
CA GLU A 13 -0.91 7.96 2.64
C GLU A 13 -0.44 6.84 3.58
N ASP A 14 0.27 7.21 4.65
CA ASP A 14 0.70 6.25 5.67
C ASP A 14 -0.37 6.10 6.76
N ARG A 15 -0.98 4.91 6.80
CA ARG A 15 -2.04 4.60 7.78
C ARG A 15 -1.51 3.65 8.84
N ASN A 16 -1.02 4.23 9.94
CA ASN A 16 -0.44 3.47 11.05
C ASN A 16 -1.53 2.84 11.94
N ILE A 17 -1.79 1.55 11.74
CA ILE A 17 -2.78 0.78 12.52
C ILE A 17 -2.43 0.60 14.00
N ARG A 18 -1.17 0.81 14.41
CA ARG A 18 -0.78 0.70 15.83
C ARG A 18 -1.27 1.90 16.63
N GLY A 19 -1.39 3.06 16.00
CA GLY A 19 -1.84 4.31 16.63
C GLY A 19 -3.28 4.71 16.29
N SER A 20 -3.95 3.97 15.41
CA SER A 20 -5.31 4.28 14.93
C SER A 20 -6.18 3.04 14.92
N GLU A 21 -7.10 2.96 15.87
CA GLU A 21 -8.12 1.89 15.92
C GLU A 21 -9.01 1.92 14.68
N ALA A 22 -9.33 3.11 14.15
CA ALA A 22 -10.09 3.25 12.92
C ALA A 22 -9.37 2.63 11.71
N ALA A 23 -8.06 2.90 11.56
CA ALA A 23 -7.26 2.28 10.48
C ALA A 23 -7.14 0.76 10.66
N ARG A 24 -7.05 0.29 11.90
CA ARG A 24 -7.04 -1.15 12.22
C ARG A 24 -8.37 -1.82 11.88
N ALA A 25 -9.50 -1.19 12.24
CA ALA A 25 -10.84 -1.69 11.94
C ALA A 25 -11.06 -1.78 10.44
N GLU A 26 -10.72 -0.72 9.70
CA GLU A 26 -10.85 -0.72 8.23
C GLU A 26 -9.98 -1.81 7.58
N LEU A 27 -8.76 -2.04 8.07
CA LEU A 27 -7.91 -3.11 7.55
C LEU A 27 -8.54 -4.50 7.78
N ALA A 28 -9.08 -4.73 8.98
CA ALA A 28 -9.75 -5.98 9.32
C ALA A 28 -10.98 -6.21 8.43
N GLU A 29 -11.80 -5.19 8.20
CA GLU A 29 -12.98 -5.25 7.32
C GLU A 29 -12.61 -5.57 5.88
N ARG A 30 -11.50 -5.00 5.37
CA ARG A 30 -11.09 -5.16 3.97
C ARG A 30 -10.43 -6.51 3.67
N THR A 31 -9.70 -7.08 4.62
CA THR A 31 -8.76 -8.20 4.31
C THR A 31 -8.94 -9.41 5.19
N ASN A 32 -9.69 -9.31 6.30
CA ASN A 32 -9.79 -10.34 7.33
C ASN A 32 -8.44 -10.74 7.97
N GLU A 33 -7.33 -10.09 7.59
CA GLU A 33 -5.97 -10.39 8.02
C GLU A 33 -5.28 -9.11 8.53
N LEU A 34 -4.94 -9.08 9.82
CA LEU A 34 -4.23 -7.97 10.46
C LEU A 34 -2.70 -8.06 10.26
N VAL A 35 -2.26 -8.31 9.03
CA VAL A 35 -0.84 -8.37 8.65
C VAL A 35 -0.40 -7.03 8.08
N VAL A 36 0.83 -6.59 8.35
CA VAL A 36 1.40 -5.34 7.79
C VAL A 36 2.86 -5.58 7.35
N PRO A 37 3.38 -4.81 6.37
CA PRO A 37 2.75 -3.72 5.62
C PRO A 37 1.76 -4.22 4.54
N GLN A 38 0.81 -3.38 4.14
CA GLN A 38 -0.08 -3.62 2.99
C GLN A 38 -0.25 -2.35 2.16
N LEU A 39 -0.42 -2.50 0.85
CA LEU A 39 -0.68 -1.41 -0.10
C LEU A 39 -1.98 -1.66 -0.85
N PHE A 40 -2.84 -0.64 -0.90
CA PHE A 40 -4.05 -0.63 -1.70
C PHE A 40 -3.94 0.48 -2.74
N TRP A 41 -4.16 0.16 -4.01
CA TRP A 41 -4.20 1.16 -5.08
C TRP A 41 -5.17 0.72 -6.19
N GLY A 42 -6.27 1.46 -6.35
CA GLY A 42 -7.36 1.04 -7.23
C GLY A 42 -7.88 -0.34 -6.85
N SER A 43 -7.89 -1.27 -7.80
CA SER A 43 -8.23 -2.69 -7.58
C SER A 43 -7.04 -3.56 -7.17
N ARG A 44 -5.84 -2.98 -7.02
CA ARG A 44 -4.63 -3.73 -6.65
C ARG A 44 -4.44 -3.73 -5.14
N HIS A 45 -4.03 -4.88 -4.63
CA HIS A 45 -3.71 -5.09 -3.23
C HIS A 45 -2.41 -5.89 -3.12
N VAL A 46 -1.43 -5.37 -2.39
CA VAL A 46 -0.14 -6.02 -2.13
C VAL A 46 0.00 -6.20 -0.62
N VAL A 47 0.24 -7.43 -0.18
CA VAL A 47 0.48 -7.78 1.23
C VAL A 47 1.96 -8.08 1.44
N GLY A 48 2.56 -7.52 2.49
CA GLY A 48 3.98 -7.68 2.77
C GLY A 48 4.87 -6.84 1.85
N PHE A 49 6.15 -7.20 1.77
CA PHE A 49 7.09 -6.57 0.84
C PHE A 49 7.37 -7.50 -0.33
N ASP A 50 6.82 -7.16 -1.50
CA ASP A 50 7.04 -7.84 -2.76
C ASP A 50 7.57 -6.82 -3.79
N PRO A 51 8.87 -6.86 -4.15
CA PRO A 51 9.46 -5.86 -5.03
C PRO A 51 8.92 -5.93 -6.47
N GLU A 52 8.51 -7.11 -6.95
CA GLU A 52 7.98 -7.28 -8.30
C GLU A 52 6.59 -6.65 -8.39
N ALA A 53 5.69 -7.01 -7.46
CA ALA A 53 4.35 -6.43 -7.39
C ALA A 53 4.39 -4.91 -7.15
N LEU A 54 5.30 -4.42 -6.31
CA LEU A 54 5.47 -2.98 -6.09
C LEU A 54 5.99 -2.25 -7.34
N THR A 55 6.87 -2.89 -8.12
CA THR A 55 7.34 -2.32 -9.39
C THR A 55 6.19 -2.16 -10.38
N GLU A 56 5.31 -3.16 -10.49
CA GLU A 56 4.13 -3.08 -11.35
C GLU A 56 3.17 -1.95 -10.94
N VAL A 57 2.99 -1.72 -9.63
CA VAL A 57 2.22 -0.58 -9.10
C VAL A 57 2.87 0.74 -9.52
N VAL A 58 4.18 0.91 -9.32
CA VAL A 58 4.89 2.15 -9.69
C VAL A 58 4.76 2.44 -11.19
N GLN A 59 4.96 1.43 -12.03
CA GLN A 59 4.85 1.59 -13.49
C GLN A 59 3.45 2.02 -13.92
N ALA A 60 2.42 1.38 -13.38
CA ALA A 60 1.05 1.72 -13.72
C ALA A 60 0.65 3.10 -13.16
N TYR A 61 1.16 3.50 -11.97
CA TYR A 61 0.94 4.85 -11.45
C TYR A 61 1.50 5.90 -12.41
N ARG A 62 2.75 5.73 -12.85
CA ARG A 62 3.39 6.63 -13.82
C ARG A 62 2.61 6.71 -15.14
N ALA A 63 2.11 5.57 -15.62
CA ALA A 63 1.28 5.53 -16.83
C ALA A 63 -0.08 6.25 -16.66
N SER A 64 -0.64 6.30 -15.45
CA SER A 64 -1.90 7.00 -15.16
C SER A 64 -1.76 8.53 -15.04
N THR A 65 -0.52 9.00 -14.83
CA THR A 65 -0.19 10.43 -14.68
C THR A 65 0.40 11.07 -15.93
N ALA A 66 0.63 10.28 -16.99
CA ALA A 66 1.15 10.71 -18.29
C ALA A 66 0.01 11.10 -19.23
#